data_AF-A0A2G9Y016-F1
#
_entry.id   AF-A0A2G9Y016-F1
#
_cell.length_a   1.000
_cell.length_b   1.000
_cell.length_c   1.000
_cell.angle_alpha   90.00
_cell.angle_beta   90.00
_cell.angle_gamma   90.00
#
_symmetry.space_group_name_H-M   'P 1'
#
loop_
_entity.id
_entity.type
_entity.pdbx_description
1 polymer ?
#
loop_
_entity_poly.entity_id
_entity_poly.type
_entity_poly.pdbx_seq_one_letter_code
_entity_poly.pdbx_strand_id
1 'polypeptide(L)'
;MRILHTADLHLQTEEDSRWDALKTIVRVASNENVDLLIISGDLFDSGIDAESLRPGIRSIFSNTGFDTIIIPGNHDKDSYGEGLYFGDEIT
;
A
#
# COMPACT_ATOMS: atom_id res chain seq x y z
N MET A 1 1.22 -13.68 16.20
CA MET A 1 1.20 -13.34 14.77
C MET A 1 -0.23 -13.12 14.32
N ARG A 2 -0.57 -11.87 14.04
CA ARG A 2 -1.85 -11.39 13.53
C ARG A 2 -1.59 -10.73 12.18
N ILE A 3 -2.38 -11.11 11.19
CA ILE A 3 -2.22 -10.66 9.80
C ILE A 3 -3.48 -9.92 9.37
N LEU A 4 -3.32 -8.80 8.68
CA LEU A 4 -4.39 -8.18 7.90
C LEU A 4 -4.10 -8.42 6.42
N HIS A 5 -5.09 -8.89 5.68
CA HIS A 5 -4.95 -9.21 4.26
C HIS A 5 -6.03 -8.49 3.45
N THR A 6 -5.62 -7.84 2.37
CA THR A 6 -6.49 -7.13 1.42
C THR A 6 -5.95 -7.21 -0.01
N ALA A 7 -6.70 -6.74 -0.99
CA ALA A 7 -6.32 -6.61 -2.40
C ALA A 7 -7.17 -5.51 -3.09
N ASP A 8 -6.88 -5.23 -4.36
CA ASP A 8 -7.76 -4.51 -5.29
C ASP A 8 -8.14 -3.08 -4.84
N LEU A 9 -7.14 -2.30 -4.39
CA LEU A 9 -7.36 -0.93 -3.95
C LEU A 9 -7.47 0.07 -5.11
N HIS A 10 -6.79 -0.18 -6.23
CA HIS A 10 -6.81 0.64 -7.46
C HIS A 10 -6.67 2.16 -7.20
N LEU A 11 -5.64 2.57 -6.46
CA LEU A 11 -5.39 3.98 -6.14
C LEU A 11 -5.19 4.81 -7.42
N GLN A 12 -5.82 5.99 -7.46
CA GLN A 12 -5.75 6.93 -8.59
C GLN A 12 -5.22 8.30 -8.17
N THR A 13 -5.66 8.83 -7.03
CA THR A 13 -5.20 10.12 -6.49
C THR A 13 -5.26 10.13 -4.95
N GLU A 14 -4.51 11.01 -4.29
CA GLU A 14 -4.51 11.14 -2.83
C GLU A 14 -5.81 11.74 -2.25
N GLU A 15 -6.64 12.35 -3.10
CA GLU A 15 -7.87 13.05 -2.71
C GLU A 15 -9.15 12.25 -3.01
N ASP A 16 -9.03 10.93 -3.16
CA ASP A 16 -10.16 10.04 -3.43
C ASP A 16 -10.51 9.09 -2.27
N SER A 17 -11.66 8.43 -2.40
CA SER A 17 -12.17 7.50 -1.40
C SER A 17 -11.34 6.22 -1.24
N ARG A 18 -10.56 5.83 -2.26
CA ARG A 18 -9.69 4.64 -2.22
C ARG A 18 -8.44 4.95 -1.40
N TRP A 19 -7.92 6.17 -1.51
CA TRP A 19 -6.85 6.65 -0.66
C TRP A 19 -7.28 6.72 0.81
N ASP A 20 -8.49 7.21 1.09
CA ASP A 20 -9.04 7.20 2.44
C ASP A 20 -9.32 5.78 2.96
N ALA A 21 -9.66 4.84 2.07
CA ALA A 21 -9.75 3.42 2.43
C ALA A 21 -8.38 2.86 2.82
N LEU A 22 -7.31 3.17 2.09
CA LEU A 22 -5.94 2.79 2.45
C LEU A 22 -5.55 3.32 3.83
N LYS A 23 -5.78 4.61 4.10
CA LYS A 23 -5.54 5.21 5.44
C LYS A 23 -6.32 4.47 6.52
N THR A 24 -7.57 4.10 6.23
CA THR A 24 -8.41 3.36 7.17
C THR A 24 -7.85 1.96 7.46
N ILE A 25 -7.39 1.24 6.43
CA ILE A 25 -6.78 -0.08 6.56
C ILE A 25 -5.54 -0.01 7.46
N VAL A 26 -4.64 0.95 7.21
CA VAL A 26 -3.41 1.14 8.00
C VAL A 26 -3.73 1.51 9.45
N ARG A 27 -4.72 2.37 9.66
CA ARG A 27 -5.19 2.70 11.02
C ARG A 27 -5.75 1.46 11.74
N VAL A 28 -6.54 0.63 11.04
CA VAL A 28 -7.10 -0.61 11.62
C VAL A 28 -5.98 -1.60 11.94
N ALA A 29 -5.03 -1.78 11.03
CA ALA A 29 -3.84 -2.61 11.26
C ALA A 29 -3.10 -2.20 12.55
N SER A 30 -2.85 -0.89 12.72
CA SER A 30 -2.21 -0.36 13.92
C SER A 30 -3.04 -0.59 15.19
N ASN A 31 -4.33 -0.23 15.17
CA ASN A 31 -5.23 -0.39 16.33
C ASN A 31 -5.38 -1.86 16.76
N GLU A 32 -5.37 -2.78 15.80
CA GLU A 32 -5.45 -4.21 16.04
C GLU A 32 -4.09 -4.82 16.34
N ASN A 33 -3.00 -4.05 16.46
CA ASN A 33 -1.65 -4.56 16.71
C ASN A 33 -1.31 -5.74 15.78
N VAL A 34 -1.55 -5.57 14.48
CA VAL A 34 -1.16 -6.58 13.49
C VAL A 34 0.35 -6.62 13.39
N ASP A 35 0.90 -7.81 13.12
CA ASP A 35 2.34 -7.98 12.89
C ASP A 35 2.69 -7.77 11.41
N LEU A 36 1.74 -8.06 10.51
CA LEU A 36 1.93 -8.02 9.06
C LEU A 36 0.64 -7.59 8.33
N LEU A 37 0.78 -6.65 7.41
CA LEU A 37 -0.23 -6.28 6.42
C LEU A 37 0.17 -6.84 5.05
N ILE A 38 -0.75 -7.48 4.35
CA ILE A 38 -0.53 -7.99 3.00
C ILE A 38 -1.53 -7.33 2.04
N ILE A 39 -1.02 -6.69 1.00
CA ILE A 39 -1.80 -6.16 -0.13
C ILE A 39 -1.48 -7.03 -1.35
N SER A 40 -2.41 -7.90 -1.71
CA SER A 40 -2.19 -9.05 -2.60
C SER A 40 -2.62 -8.81 -4.06
N GLY A 41 -2.41 -7.59 -4.57
CA GLY A 41 -2.69 -7.23 -5.96
C GLY A 41 -3.35 -5.86 -6.11
N ASP A 42 -3.12 -5.25 -7.26
CA ASP A 42 -3.79 -4.04 -7.76
C ASP A 42 -3.90 -2.92 -6.70
N LEU A 43 -2.76 -2.54 -6.13
CA LEU A 43 -2.65 -1.35 -5.30
C LEU A 43 -2.90 -0.10 -6.14
N PHE A 44 -2.31 0.00 -7.32
CA PHE A 44 -2.50 1.13 -8.23
C PHE A 44 -3.43 0.77 -9.39
N ASP A 45 -4.19 1.74 -9.88
CA ASP A 45 -4.97 1.54 -11.09
C ASP A 45 -4.11 1.61 -12.35
N SER A 46 -4.58 0.97 -13.42
CA SER A 46 -3.85 0.87 -14.69
C SER A 46 -3.69 2.26 -15.33
N GLY A 47 -2.47 2.58 -15.75
CA GLY A 47 -2.15 3.83 -16.44
C GLY A 47 -1.99 5.05 -15.50
N ILE A 48 -2.08 4.84 -14.20
CA ILE A 48 -1.66 5.85 -13.21
C ILE A 48 -0.14 5.84 -13.10
N ASP A 49 0.45 7.04 -13.02
CA ASP A 49 1.86 7.19 -12.69
C ASP A 49 2.07 6.91 -11.21
N ALA A 50 2.39 5.66 -10.85
CA ALA A 50 2.62 5.25 -9.48
C ALA A 50 3.72 6.07 -8.79
N GLU A 51 4.69 6.63 -9.54
CA GLU A 51 5.72 7.52 -8.99
C GLU A 51 5.11 8.73 -8.29
N SER A 52 4.03 9.27 -8.85
CA SER A 52 3.34 10.45 -8.31
C SER A 52 2.70 10.19 -6.94
N LEU A 53 2.27 8.96 -6.67
CA LEU A 53 1.60 8.55 -5.42
C LEU A 53 2.57 7.98 -4.38
N ARG A 54 3.80 7.62 -4.77
CA ARG A 54 4.80 7.04 -3.86
C ARG A 54 5.12 7.91 -2.65
N PRO A 55 5.28 9.24 -2.76
CA PRO A 55 5.49 10.07 -1.57
C PRO A 55 4.37 9.92 -0.54
N GLY A 56 3.12 9.87 -0.99
CA GLY A 56 1.96 9.63 -0.15
C GLY A 56 1.95 8.23 0.48
N ILE A 57 2.26 7.19 -0.31
CA ILE A 57 2.38 5.81 0.18
C ILE A 57 3.45 5.74 1.29
N ARG A 58 4.63 6.29 1.05
CA ARG A 58 5.70 6.36 2.06
C ARG A 58 5.23 7.04 3.33
N SER A 59 4.50 8.14 3.21
CA SER A 59 3.97 8.85 4.37
C SER A 59 2.94 8.02 5.15
N ILE A 60 2.13 7.21 4.47
CA ILE A 60 1.10 6.37 5.11
C ILE A 60 1.73 5.21 5.88
N PHE A 61 2.77 4.59 5.32
CA PHE A 61 3.36 3.37 5.87
C PHE A 61 4.54 3.59 6.82
N SER A 62 5.05 4.83 6.90
CA SER A 62 6.16 5.18 7.78
C SER A 62 5.80 5.07 9.26
N ASN A 63 6.67 4.45 10.04
CA ASN A 63 6.58 4.28 11.49
C ASN A 63 5.27 3.59 11.95
N THR A 64 4.72 2.68 11.14
CA THR A 64 3.47 1.98 11.44
C THR A 64 3.60 0.92 12.54
N GLY A 65 4.82 0.42 12.76
CA GLY A 65 5.10 -0.61 13.77
C GLY A 65 4.72 -2.03 13.33
N PHE A 66 4.41 -2.23 12.05
CA PHE A 66 4.15 -3.53 11.43
C PHE A 66 4.76 -3.58 10.04
N ASP A 67 5.10 -4.78 9.57
CA ASP A 67 5.61 -4.96 8.21
C ASP A 67 4.46 -4.97 7.20
N THR A 68 4.73 -4.53 5.98
CA THR A 68 3.78 -4.54 4.86
C THR A 68 4.41 -5.25 3.67
N ILE A 69 3.67 -6.19 3.10
CA ILE A 69 4.04 -6.87 1.84
C ILE A 69 3.07 -6.43 0.75
N ILE A 70 3.60 -5.97 -0.38
CA ILE A 70 2.80 -5.58 -1.54
C ILE A 70 3.14 -6.50 -2.70
N ILE A 71 2.13 -7.22 -3.19
CA ILE A 71 2.28 -8.14 -4.33
C ILE A 71 1.65 -7.46 -5.55
N PRO A 72 2.38 -7.31 -6.67
CA PRO A 72 1.84 -6.72 -7.88
C PRO A 72 0.66 -7.52 -8.45
N GLY A 73 -0.38 -6.82 -8.91
CA GLY A 73 -1.46 -7.39 -9.69
C GLY A 73 -1.31 -7.10 -11.18
N ASN A 74 -2.37 -7.32 -11.97
CA ASN A 74 -2.31 -7.13 -13.42
C ASN A 74 -2.44 -5.65 -13.84
N HIS A 75 -2.96 -4.77 -12.99
CA HIS A 75 -3.07 -3.33 -13.29
C HIS A 75 -1.76 -2.58 -13.01
N ASP A 76 -0.95 -3.06 -12.07
CA ASP A 76 0.19 -2.33 -11.54
C ASP A 76 1.51 -3.11 -11.57
N LYS A 77 1.58 -4.25 -12.27
CA LYS A 77 2.82 -5.02 -12.46
C LYS A 77 4.05 -4.19 -12.86
N ASP A 78 3.84 -3.12 -13.63
CA ASP A 78 4.90 -2.26 -14.15
C ASP A 78 5.19 -1.06 -13.22
N SER A 79 4.41 -0.91 -12.15
CA SER A 79 4.57 0.11 -11.11
C SER A 79 5.66 -0.25 -10.09
N TYR A 80 6.23 -1.45 -10.20
CA TYR A 80 7.28 -1.98 -9.34
C TYR A 80 8.52 -2.30 -10.18
N GLY A 81 9.71 -2.00 -9.67
CA GLY A 81 10.96 -2.20 -10.39
C GLY A 81 12.16 -2.06 -9.47
N GLU A 82 13.32 -2.48 -9.98
CA GLU A 82 14.57 -2.42 -9.21
C GLU A 82 14.92 -0.97 -8.83
N GLY A 83 15.29 -0.76 -7.57
CA GLY A 83 15.68 0.55 -7.04
C GLY A 83 14.52 1.45 -6.61
N LEU A 84 13.27 0.99 -6.70
CA LEU A 84 12.10 1.73 -6.26
C LEU A 84 11.85 1.50 -4.77
N TYR A 85 11.63 2.58 -4.03
CA TYR A 85 11.52 2.56 -2.57
C TYR A 85 10.17 3.08 -2.11
N PHE A 86 9.40 2.23 -1.44
CA PHE A 86 8.04 2.51 -0.97
C PHE A 86 7.95 2.80 0.54
N GLY A 87 9.02 2.59 1.30
CA GLY A 87 9.08 2.79 2.75
C GLY A 87 9.95 1.73 3.41
N ASP A 88 10.38 1.96 4.65
CA ASP A 88 11.21 1.00 5.39
C ASP A 88 10.40 -0.23 5.81
N GLU A 89 9.10 -0.03 6.03
CA GLU A 89 8.14 -1.05 6.43
C GLU A 89 7.51 -1.80 5.25
N ILE A 90 7.92 -1.53 4.00
CA ILE A 90 7.34 -2.15 2.81
C ILE A 90 8.37 -3.03 2.10
N THR A 91 7.98 -4.26 1.81
CA THR A 91 8.72 -5.20 0.95
C THR A 91 7.89 -5.63 -0.25
#